data_AF-A0AAD8E8V1-F1
#
_entry.id   AF-A0AAD8E8V1-F1
#
_cell.length_a   1.000
_cell.length_b   1.000
_cell.length_c   1.000
_cell.angle_alpha   90.00
_cell.angle_beta   90.00
_cell.angle_gamma   90.00
#
_symmetry.space_group_name_H-M   'P 1'
#
loop_
_entity.id
_entity.type
_entity.pdbx_description
1 polymer ?
#
loop_
_entity_poly.entity_id
_entity_poly.type
_entity_poly.pdbx_seq_one_letter_code
_entity_poly.pdbx_strand_id
1 'polypeptide(L)'
;MIRNTLVFSLLVVIGCIIEDAVCNVASRLLEEKNSHKPNVLTDDQIVKVASLSNVAQFELVLDTILVPRVVGTSDHEFVKQFIIKTMQELGWNVESDPFEDDTPIFGKLKFENIVATLNPNAKRHLVIACHYDSKYYREL
;
A
#
# COMPACT_ATOMS: atom_id res chain seq x y z
N MET A 1 -23.07 -43.57 -4.03
CA MET A 1 -22.88 -42.71 -5.22
C MET A 1 -23.72 -41.42 -5.18
N ILE A 2 -25.04 -41.48 -4.93
CA ILE A 2 -25.96 -40.32 -5.00
C ILE A 2 -25.64 -39.20 -3.99
N ARG A 3 -25.20 -39.55 -2.76
CA ARG A 3 -24.88 -38.57 -1.70
C ARG A 3 -23.66 -37.70 -2.02
N ASN A 4 -22.67 -38.21 -2.75
CA ASN A 4 -21.50 -37.42 -3.17
C ASN A 4 -21.84 -36.44 -4.29
N THR A 5 -22.74 -36.84 -5.20
CA THR A 5 -23.17 -35.99 -6.31
C THR A 5 -23.97 -34.78 -5.83
N LEU A 6 -24.87 -34.98 -4.86
CA LEU A 6 -25.65 -33.87 -4.26
C LEU A 6 -24.78 -32.86 -3.51
N VAL A 7 -23.77 -33.33 -2.77
CA VAL A 7 -22.82 -32.45 -2.07
C VAL A 7 -21.98 -31.67 -3.07
N PHE A 8 -21.51 -32.31 -4.15
CA PHE A 8 -20.73 -31.65 -5.20
C PHE A 8 -21.56 -30.59 -5.94
N SER A 9 -22.79 -30.90 -6.33
CA SER A 9 -23.70 -29.91 -6.94
C SER A 9 -23.99 -28.73 -6.03
N LEU A 10 -24.18 -28.96 -4.72
CA LEU A 10 -24.40 -27.88 -3.76
C LEU A 10 -23.16 -26.97 -3.60
N LEU A 11 -21.96 -27.56 -3.57
CA LEU A 11 -20.70 -26.80 -3.52
C LEU A 11 -20.50 -25.93 -4.76
N VAL A 12 -20.83 -26.44 -5.96
CA VAL A 12 -20.75 -25.67 -7.21
C VAL A 12 -21.74 -24.50 -7.18
N VAL A 13 -22.99 -24.73 -6.76
CA VAL A 13 -24.02 -23.67 -6.66
C VAL A 13 -23.61 -22.59 -5.65
N ILE A 14 -23.10 -22.99 -4.48
CA ILE A 14 -22.58 -22.06 -3.48
C ILE A 14 -21.40 -21.26 -4.04
N GLY A 15 -20.47 -21.92 -4.76
CA GLY A 15 -19.36 -21.27 -5.45
C GLY A 15 -19.83 -20.19 -6.44
N CYS A 16 -20.79 -20.51 -7.31
CA CYS A 16 -21.37 -19.56 -8.25
C CYS A 16 -22.05 -18.37 -7.55
N ILE A 17 -22.81 -18.60 -6.47
CA ILE A 17 -23.45 -17.52 -5.71
C ILE A 17 -22.41 -16.58 -5.08
N ILE A 18 -21.30 -17.13 -4.57
CA ILE A 18 -20.21 -16.34 -4.00
C ILE A 18 -19.53 -15.50 -5.09
N GLU A 19 -19.23 -16.09 -6.25
CA GLU A 19 -18.64 -15.37 -7.40
C GLU A 19 -19.55 -14.22 -7.87
N ASP A 20 -20.84 -14.47 -8.04
CA ASP A 20 -21.83 -13.44 -8.43
C ASP A 20 -21.89 -12.31 -7.39
N ALA A 21 -21.89 -12.64 -6.10
CA ALA A 21 -21.90 -11.64 -5.03
C ALA A 21 -20.62 -10.80 -5.03
N VAL A 22 -19.45 -11.41 -5.24
CA VAL A 22 -18.16 -10.70 -5.34
C VAL A 22 -18.12 -9.78 -6.56
N CYS A 23 -18.55 -10.27 -7.73
CA CYS A 23 -18.63 -9.48 -8.96
C CYS A 23 -19.57 -8.27 -8.81
N ASN A 24 -20.72 -8.45 -8.11
CA ASN A 24 -21.64 -7.35 -7.79
C ASN A 24 -21.00 -6.31 -6.85
N VAL A 25 -20.23 -6.74 -5.85
CA VAL A 25 -19.51 -5.82 -4.96
C VAL A 25 -18.44 -5.04 -5.72
N ALA A 26 -17.64 -5.71 -6.55
CA ALA A 26 -16.58 -5.07 -7.33
C ALA A 26 -17.16 -4.02 -8.30
N SER A 27 -18.24 -4.37 -9.00
CA SER A 27 -18.94 -3.46 -9.92
C SER A 27 -19.47 -2.22 -9.18
N ARG A 28 -20.09 -2.42 -8.00
CA ARG A 28 -20.57 -1.30 -7.17
C ARG A 28 -19.43 -0.39 -6.71
N LEU A 29 -18.32 -0.94 -6.21
CA LEU A 29 -17.18 -0.14 -5.74
C LEU A 29 -16.52 0.66 -6.88
N LEU A 30 -16.48 0.08 -8.09
CA LEU A 30 -16.01 0.77 -9.29
C LEU A 30 -16.92 1.94 -9.66
N GLU A 31 -18.23 1.73 -9.64
CA GLU A 31 -19.21 2.78 -9.91
C GLU A 31 -19.15 3.91 -8.87
N GLU A 32 -19.01 3.56 -7.58
CA GLU A 32 -18.79 4.52 -6.49
C GLU A 32 -17.47 5.31 -6.63
N LYS A 33 -16.41 4.69 -7.19
CA LYS A 33 -15.16 5.38 -7.54
C LYS A 33 -15.40 6.37 -8.67
N ASN A 34 -16.06 5.94 -9.75
CA ASN A 34 -16.25 6.75 -10.95
C ASN A 34 -17.24 7.90 -10.73
N SER A 35 -18.18 7.75 -9.80
CA SER A 35 -19.16 8.79 -9.43
C SER A 35 -18.70 9.72 -8.30
N HIS A 36 -17.52 9.48 -7.72
CA HIS A 36 -17.01 10.28 -6.60
C HIS A 36 -16.78 11.74 -7.02
N LYS A 37 -17.24 12.69 -6.19
CA LYS A 37 -17.01 14.13 -6.39
C LYS A 37 -16.17 14.68 -5.25
N PRO A 38 -15.17 15.53 -5.54
CA PRO A 38 -14.40 16.18 -4.49
C PRO A 38 -15.28 17.14 -3.70
N ASN A 39 -15.00 17.27 -2.40
CA ASN A 39 -15.54 18.37 -1.60
C ASN A 39 -14.61 19.57 -1.75
N VAL A 40 -15.08 20.63 -2.40
CA VAL A 40 -14.28 21.83 -2.69
C VAL A 40 -14.14 22.65 -1.41
N LEU A 41 -12.90 22.99 -1.07
CA LEU A 41 -12.58 23.82 0.08
C LEU A 41 -12.85 25.31 -0.21
N THR A 42 -13.27 26.06 0.80
CA THR A 42 -13.32 27.53 0.74
C THR A 42 -11.91 28.14 0.82
N ASP A 43 -11.76 29.41 0.45
CA ASP A 43 -10.47 30.11 0.53
C ASP A 43 -9.88 30.08 1.96
N ASP A 44 -10.71 30.31 2.99
CA ASP A 44 -10.28 30.22 4.40
C ASP A 44 -9.79 28.82 4.78
N GLN A 45 -10.45 27.77 4.26
CA GLN A 45 -10.03 26.39 4.48
C GLN A 45 -8.72 26.07 3.75
N ILE A 46 -8.52 26.62 2.55
CA ILE A 46 -7.26 26.48 1.80
C ILE A 46 -6.12 27.15 2.56
N VAL A 47 -6.31 28.38 3.04
CA VAL A 47 -5.33 29.10 3.87
C VAL A 47 -5.01 28.29 5.13
N LYS A 48 -6.04 27.74 5.79
CA LYS A 48 -5.85 26.88 6.96
C LYS A 48 -5.01 25.65 6.62
N VAL A 49 -5.34 24.89 5.57
CA VAL A 49 -4.58 23.68 5.19
C VAL A 49 -3.14 24.02 4.79
N ALA A 50 -2.94 25.11 4.04
CA ALA A 50 -1.61 25.58 3.67
C ALA A 50 -0.74 25.92 4.90
N SER A 51 -1.35 26.40 5.98
CA SER A 51 -0.64 26.70 7.23
C SER A 51 -0.19 25.47 8.05
N LEU A 52 -0.67 24.26 7.71
CA LEU A 52 -0.36 23.02 8.44
C LEU A 52 0.96 22.36 8.00
N SER A 53 1.67 22.92 7.01
CA SER A 53 2.97 22.38 6.59
C SER A 53 4.02 22.55 7.68
N ASN A 54 4.83 21.52 7.92
CA ASN A 54 5.96 21.57 8.84
C ASN A 54 7.27 21.31 8.09
N VAL A 55 7.97 22.39 7.74
CA VAL A 55 9.22 22.33 6.96
C VAL A 55 10.33 21.63 7.72
N ALA A 56 10.46 21.87 9.03
CA ALA A 56 11.48 21.22 9.85
C ALA A 56 11.28 19.69 9.90
N GLN A 57 10.04 19.23 10.00
CA GLN A 57 9.74 17.79 9.92
C GLN A 57 10.05 17.22 8.53
N PHE A 58 9.77 17.98 7.46
CA PHE A 58 10.10 17.56 6.11
C PHE A 58 11.62 17.41 5.92
N GLU A 59 12.41 18.38 6.36
CA GLU A 59 13.88 18.34 6.30
C GLU A 59 14.43 17.17 7.11
N LEU A 60 13.93 16.95 8.33
CA LEU A 60 14.31 15.80 9.15
C LEU A 60 14.06 14.46 8.44
N VAL A 61 12.87 14.30 7.86
CA VAL A 61 12.51 13.06 7.13
C VAL A 61 13.41 12.90 5.90
N LEU A 62 13.59 13.97 5.13
CA LEU A 62 14.42 13.95 3.92
C LEU A 62 15.86 13.58 4.25
N ASP A 63 16.49 14.26 5.20
CA ASP A 63 17.88 14.00 5.63
C ASP A 63 18.05 12.57 6.14
N THR A 64 17.05 12.03 6.85
CA THR A 64 17.08 10.65 7.37
C THR A 64 17.10 9.61 6.25
N ILE A 65 16.33 9.83 5.18
CA ILE A 65 16.21 8.85 4.08
C ILE A 65 17.18 9.12 2.93
N LEU A 66 17.89 10.26 2.93
CA LEU A 66 18.83 10.67 1.88
C LEU A 66 20.19 9.95 1.98
N VAL A 67 20.12 8.62 2.01
CA VAL A 67 21.26 7.69 2.03
C VAL A 67 21.15 6.70 0.86
N PRO A 68 22.27 6.10 0.41
CA PRO A 68 22.23 4.96 -0.51
C PRO A 68 21.48 3.80 0.15
N ARG A 69 20.35 3.41 -0.43
CA ARG A 69 19.40 2.44 0.14
C ARG A 69 19.00 1.40 -0.91
N VAL A 70 20.02 0.83 -1.54
CA VAL A 70 19.89 -0.27 -2.52
C VAL A 70 19.35 -1.51 -1.80
N VAL A 71 18.43 -2.24 -2.44
CA VAL A 71 17.83 -3.46 -1.88
C VAL A 71 18.91 -4.41 -1.35
N GLY A 72 18.70 -4.93 -0.13
CA GLY A 72 19.63 -5.85 0.55
C GLY A 72 20.74 -5.17 1.36
N THR A 73 20.87 -3.84 1.32
CA THR A 73 21.84 -3.10 2.15
C THR A 73 21.29 -2.80 3.56
N SER A 74 22.18 -2.49 4.51
CA SER A 74 21.79 -2.06 5.87
C SER A 74 20.99 -0.77 5.87
N ASP A 75 21.32 0.17 4.99
CA ASP A 75 20.65 1.46 4.89
C ASP A 75 19.24 1.32 4.29
N HIS A 76 19.05 0.35 3.40
CA HIS A 76 17.72 -0.03 2.92
C HIS A 76 16.84 -0.56 4.04
N GLU A 77 17.39 -1.45 4.89
CA GLU A 77 16.68 -1.94 6.09
C GLU A 77 16.40 -0.81 7.08
N PHE A 78 17.36 0.08 7.31
CA PHE A 78 17.18 1.26 8.17
C PHE A 78 16.03 2.14 7.70
N VAL A 79 16.00 2.52 6.42
CA VAL A 79 14.93 3.35 5.85
C VAL A 79 13.58 2.64 5.93
N LYS A 80 13.53 1.33 5.69
CA LYS A 80 12.32 0.53 5.87
C LYS A 80 11.78 0.63 7.30
N GLN A 81 12.62 0.39 8.29
CA GLN A 81 12.23 0.45 9.70
C GLN A 81 11.83 1.87 10.13
N PHE A 82 12.52 2.89 9.61
CA PHE A 82 12.16 4.29 9.83
C PHE A 82 10.73 4.58 9.35
N ILE A 83 10.40 4.21 8.10
CA ILE A 83 9.05 4.40 7.53
C ILE A 83 8.00 3.65 8.36
N ILE A 84 8.24 2.38 8.69
CA ILE A 84 7.29 1.56 9.47
C ILE A 84 7.02 2.22 10.83
N LYS A 85 8.07 2.59 11.56
CA LYS A 85 7.98 3.20 12.89
C LYS A 85 7.25 4.55 12.84
N THR A 86 7.61 5.41 11.88
CA THR A 86 6.95 6.72 11.72
C THR A 86 5.44 6.56 11.46
N MET A 87 5.04 5.66 10.57
CA MET A 87 3.62 5.46 10.26
C MET A 87 2.85 4.84 11.44
N GLN A 88 3.46 3.89 12.17
CA GLN A 88 2.87 3.32 13.39
C GLN A 88 2.71 4.37 14.50
N GLU A 89 3.68 5.24 14.70
CA GLU A 89 3.61 6.34 15.68
C GLU A 89 2.52 7.37 15.34
N LEU A 90 2.22 7.54 14.05
CA LEU A 90 1.08 8.33 13.56
C LEU A 90 -0.27 7.59 13.65
N GLY A 91 -0.29 6.35 14.14
CA GLY A 91 -1.50 5.55 14.35
C GLY A 91 -2.01 4.82 13.10
N TRP A 92 -1.18 4.64 12.08
CA TRP A 92 -1.55 3.85 10.90
C TRP A 92 -1.34 2.35 11.12
N ASN A 93 -2.18 1.52 10.51
CA ASN A 93 -1.93 0.09 10.42
C ASN A 93 -0.89 -0.15 9.32
N VAL A 94 0.26 -0.71 9.67
CA VAL A 94 1.38 -0.93 8.73
C VAL A 94 1.58 -2.42 8.51
N GLU A 95 1.54 -2.83 7.26
CA GLU A 95 1.82 -4.18 6.79
C GLU A 95 3.11 -4.20 5.97
N SER A 96 3.88 -5.26 6.17
CA SER A 96 5.06 -5.57 5.36
C SER A 96 4.72 -6.74 4.43
N ASP A 97 5.06 -6.60 3.16
CA ASP A 97 4.81 -7.57 2.10
C ASP A 97 6.15 -8.02 1.49
N PRO A 98 6.79 -9.05 2.06
CA PRO A 98 8.07 -9.57 1.59
C PRO A 98 7.90 -10.57 0.45
N PHE A 99 8.74 -10.45 -0.58
CA PHE A 99 8.82 -11.40 -1.68
C PHE A 99 10.27 -11.56 -2.17
N GLU A 100 10.54 -12.62 -2.93
CA GLU A 100 11.84 -12.85 -3.55
C GLU A 100 11.71 -12.80 -5.07
N ASP A 101 12.67 -12.17 -5.73
CA ASP A 101 12.71 -12.13 -7.20
C ASP A 101 14.15 -12.12 -7.72
N ASP A 102 14.34 -12.58 -8.95
CA ASP A 102 15.64 -12.66 -9.61
C ASP A 102 16.05 -11.30 -10.17
N THR A 103 17.27 -10.87 -9.85
CA THR A 103 17.85 -9.61 -10.36
C THR A 103 19.04 -9.86 -11.29
N PRO A 104 19.29 -8.98 -12.29
CA PRO A 104 20.33 -9.24 -13.29
C PRO A 104 21.78 -9.31 -12.76
N ILE A 105 22.10 -8.61 -11.67
CA ILE A 105 23.48 -8.47 -11.15
C ILE A 105 23.70 -9.26 -9.87
N PHE A 106 22.74 -9.19 -8.94
CA PHE A 106 22.88 -9.77 -7.60
C PHE A 106 22.21 -11.14 -7.46
N GLY A 107 21.63 -11.66 -8.54
CA GLY A 107 20.80 -12.86 -8.49
C GLY A 107 19.53 -12.60 -7.68
N LYS A 108 19.06 -13.61 -6.96
CA LYS A 108 17.83 -13.53 -6.18
C LYS A 108 17.98 -12.58 -4.98
N LEU A 109 17.11 -11.58 -4.89
CA LEU A 109 17.02 -10.66 -3.75
C LEU A 109 15.66 -10.77 -3.08
N LYS A 110 15.64 -10.47 -1.77
CA LYS A 110 14.41 -10.27 -1.02
C LYS A 110 14.00 -8.80 -1.08
N PHE A 111 12.82 -8.55 -1.61
CA PHE A 111 12.16 -7.26 -1.64
C PHE A 111 11.10 -7.20 -0.54
N GLU A 112 10.71 -5.99 -0.15
CA GLU A 112 9.70 -5.80 0.88
C GLU A 112 8.94 -4.50 0.61
N ASN A 113 7.65 -4.60 0.26
CA ASN A 113 6.77 -3.45 0.17
C ASN A 113 6.26 -3.07 1.56
N ILE A 114 6.04 -1.77 1.78
CA ILE A 114 5.43 -1.24 3.01
C ILE A 114 4.06 -0.67 2.65
N VAL A 115 3.00 -1.18 3.28
CA VAL A 115 1.62 -0.72 3.06
C VAL A 115 1.09 -0.15 4.37
N ALA A 116 0.97 1.18 4.43
CA ALA A 116 0.35 1.87 5.55
C ALA A 116 -1.11 2.23 5.22
N THR A 117 -2.05 1.77 6.05
CA THR A 117 -3.49 1.97 5.87
C THR A 117 -4.11 2.60 7.10
N LEU A 118 -4.74 3.78 6.96
CA LEU A 118 -5.35 4.50 8.08
C LEU A 118 -6.60 3.77 8.63
N ASN A 119 -7.48 3.31 7.74
CA ASN A 119 -8.63 2.49 8.11
C ASN A 119 -8.61 1.18 7.30
N PRO A 120 -8.08 0.08 7.87
CA PRO A 120 -8.00 -1.21 7.17
C PRO A 120 -9.38 -1.81 6.86
N ASN A 121 -10.42 -1.40 7.59
CA ASN A 121 -11.79 -1.89 7.39
C ASN A 121 -12.58 -1.09 6.34
N ALA A 122 -11.98 -0.04 5.74
CA ALA A 122 -12.63 0.70 4.66
C ALA A 122 -12.73 -0.13 3.39
N LYS A 123 -13.81 0.03 2.62
CA LYS A 123 -14.02 -0.69 1.35
C LYS A 123 -13.29 -0.06 0.16
N ARG A 124 -12.88 1.21 0.30
CA ARG A 124 -12.24 2.03 -0.74
C ARG A 124 -11.16 2.87 -0.10
N HIS A 125 -10.03 3.01 -0.79
CA HIS A 125 -8.89 3.78 -0.35
C HIS A 125 -8.44 4.72 -1.46
N LEU A 126 -8.01 5.93 -1.08
CA LEU A 126 -7.17 6.75 -1.93
C LEU A 126 -5.72 6.37 -1.63
N VAL A 127 -5.02 5.82 -2.62
CA VAL A 127 -3.64 5.32 -2.45
C VAL A 127 -2.67 6.33 -3.07
N ILE A 128 -1.67 6.74 -2.29
CA ILE A 128 -0.51 7.50 -2.76
C ILE A 128 0.69 6.57 -2.59
N ALA A 129 1.54 6.47 -3.61
CA ALA A 129 2.66 5.54 -3.63
C ALA A 129 3.94 6.21 -4.12
N CYS A 130 5.06 5.72 -3.61
CA CYS A 130 6.41 6.00 -4.07
C CYS A 130 7.28 4.76 -3.85
N HIS A 131 8.48 4.77 -4.42
CA HIS A 131 9.48 3.74 -4.12
C HIS A 131 10.45 4.28 -3.05
N TYR A 132 10.92 3.41 -2.15
CA TYR A 132 11.86 3.80 -1.10
C TYR A 132 13.28 3.30 -1.35
N ASP A 133 13.49 2.37 -2.28
CA ASP A 133 14.81 1.92 -2.70
C ASP A 133 15.54 3.00 -3.52
N SER A 134 16.87 2.95 -3.51
CA SER A 134 17.69 3.73 -4.44
C SER A 134 18.29 2.83 -5.51
N LYS A 135 18.48 3.38 -6.70
CA LYS A 135 19.14 2.69 -7.81
C LYS A 135 20.58 2.31 -7.45
N TYR A 136 20.96 1.06 -7.73
CA TYR A 136 22.35 0.64 -7.71
C TYR A 136 23.15 1.28 -8.85
N TYR A 137 24.29 1.87 -8.51
CA TYR A 137 25.32 2.29 -9.45
C TYR A 137 26.59 1.48 -9.17
N ARG A 138 27.18 0.89 -10.21
CA ARG A 138 28.54 0.38 -10.12
C ARG A 138 29.45 1.58 -9.90
N GLU A 139 30.32 1.54 -8.90
CA GLU A 139 31.31 2.60 -8.69
C GLU A 139 32.04 2.92 -10.01
N LEU A 140 32.29 4.21 -10.25
CA LEU A 140 33.10 4.68 -11.38
C LEU A 140 34.58 4.37 -11.17
#